data_AF-A0A2K3V0L5-F1
#
_entry.id   AF-A0A2K3V0L5-F1
#
_cell.length_a   1.000
_cell.length_b   1.000
_cell.length_c   1.000
_cell.angle_alpha   90.00
_cell.angle_beta   90.00
_cell.angle_gamma   90.00
#
_symmetry.space_group_name_H-M   'P 1'
#
loop_
_entity.id
_entity.type
_entity.pdbx_description
1 polymer ?
#
loop_
_entity_poly.entity_id
_entity_poly.type
_entity_poly.pdbx_seq_one_letter_code
_entity_poly.pdbx_strand_id
1 'polypeptide(L)'
;MNASSSAQLQQLRDGRPEELDAHLTSLQRDFEAGQRSEQELRAAFQAFDVGDTDLSEAFGRWLETCVGSYVAHVALATWLHRRARDLRGGATSDLVSDQGRRGMLHHLQQAEGAARHATTLTSNPLGAWLVVGNVHNAYGCEVGSDDIAAQQYPDWYAEPLRVNPHSLALRRTMLTHLRTEWGGSEEQMLAFVRQQQDAGLLGQTDIQQLWGQYHAYVAHYEWMFRKAYGKALEHARLAADLNEAHAELLFALLTEQNHPAPERSAALERFLGALERHPENGLWYGQAALIGKTDILAPHAQRLGTVLRGMAEAGDADAASVLGVLRQDAPQLGLPDPRPLLIQARERGDVGAANLLVFLAHKDRTLSADQKRDHVLKAADVGSEVAAWEVYSSFGAYRRQFGLDDRARYRYLLRAADAGDNDARFALAQQLRGGFVEVGEDGVLRPVDTPPLQESLDYARHLLGRAAAEGHKGAQRALKKSRETAWDAKTAKRIAVGGVVGEREASRGGRPWWQWWLMASVATGLLRACATLTNGGG
;
A
#
# COMPACT_ATOMS: atom_id res chain seq x y z
N MET A 1 7.30 14.67 0.49
CA MET A 1 7.96 14.70 1.81
C MET A 1 8.83 15.95 1.96
N ASN A 2 8.80 16.57 3.13
CA ASN A 2 9.68 17.69 3.47
C ASN A 2 11.14 17.20 3.60
N ALA A 3 12.12 18.07 3.33
CA ALA A 3 13.55 17.77 3.51
C ALA A 3 13.86 17.16 4.90
N SER A 4 13.08 17.54 5.92
CA SER A 4 13.16 17.01 7.28
C SER A 4 12.86 15.52 7.39
N SER A 5 11.91 14.97 6.61
CA SER A 5 11.57 13.53 6.67
C SER A 5 12.71 12.67 6.13
N SER A 6 13.39 13.15 5.08
CA SER A 6 14.59 12.49 4.56
C SER A 6 15.74 12.52 5.58
N ALA A 7 15.89 13.64 6.31
CA ALA A 7 16.94 13.79 7.32
C ALA A 7 16.76 12.83 8.51
N GLN A 8 15.54 12.66 9.02
CA GLN A 8 15.25 11.76 10.15
C GLN A 8 15.55 10.29 9.80
N LEU A 9 15.10 9.83 8.64
CA LEU A 9 15.42 8.48 8.16
C LEU A 9 16.92 8.31 7.92
N GLN A 10 17.60 9.34 7.41
CA GLN A 10 19.04 9.29 7.21
C GLN A 10 19.79 9.18 8.55
N GLN A 11 19.40 9.94 9.58
CA GLN A 11 19.98 9.84 10.93
C GLN A 11 19.83 8.43 11.51
N LEU A 12 18.65 7.81 11.32
CA LEU A 12 18.39 6.45 11.75
C LEU A 12 19.33 5.45 11.03
N ARG A 13 19.46 5.57 9.70
CA ARG A 13 20.35 4.71 8.89
C ARG A 13 21.83 4.90 9.23
N ASP A 14 22.25 6.14 9.47
CA ASP A 14 23.62 6.51 9.84
C ASP A 14 24.02 6.02 11.23
N GLY A 15 23.09 5.43 12.00
CA GLY A 15 23.36 4.98 13.35
C GLY A 15 23.57 6.13 14.32
N ARG A 16 22.81 7.23 14.17
CA ARG A 16 22.80 8.38 15.08
C ARG A 16 21.49 8.46 15.89
N PRO A 17 21.14 7.41 16.67
CA PRO A 17 19.87 7.35 17.37
C PRO A 17 19.73 8.43 18.45
N GLU A 18 20.78 8.81 19.17
CA GLU A 18 20.65 9.81 20.24
C GLU A 18 20.30 11.21 19.71
N GLU A 19 20.89 11.62 18.57
CA GLU A 19 20.57 12.90 17.94
C GLU A 19 19.12 12.96 17.46
N LEU A 20 18.66 11.87 16.82
CA LEU A 20 17.29 11.72 16.35
C LEU A 20 16.30 11.74 17.53
N ASP A 21 16.63 11.00 18.60
CA ASP A 21 15.83 10.92 19.82
C ASP A 21 15.68 12.29 20.48
N ALA A 22 16.79 12.98 20.71
CA ALA A 22 16.79 14.31 21.33
C ALA A 22 15.96 15.32 20.52
N HIS A 23 16.07 15.27 19.18
CA HIS A 23 15.29 16.12 18.30
C HIS A 23 13.78 15.85 18.43
N LEU A 24 13.35 14.60 18.24
CA LEU A 24 11.92 14.25 18.30
C LEU A 24 11.35 14.42 19.71
N THR A 25 12.10 14.11 20.76
CA THR A 25 11.71 14.35 22.15
C THR A 25 11.52 15.84 22.41
N SER A 26 12.32 16.71 21.80
CA SER A 26 12.06 18.16 21.85
C SER A 26 10.74 18.52 21.18
N LEU A 27 10.45 17.98 19.99
CA LEU A 27 9.18 18.26 19.30
C LEU A 27 7.96 17.81 20.12
N GLN A 28 8.04 16.63 20.76
CA GLN A 28 6.99 16.12 21.63
C GLN A 28 6.78 17.01 22.87
N ARG A 29 7.86 17.46 23.51
CA ARG A 29 7.77 18.39 24.65
C ARG A 29 7.19 19.74 24.25
N ASP A 30 7.59 20.28 23.09
CA ASP A 30 7.04 21.53 22.56
C ASP A 30 5.53 21.38 22.31
N PHE A 31 5.09 20.24 21.76
CA PHE A 31 3.67 19.93 21.57
C PHE A 31 2.92 19.85 22.90
N GLU A 32 3.46 19.14 23.90
CA GLU A 32 2.90 19.05 25.25
C GLU A 32 2.78 20.41 25.94
N ALA A 33 3.71 21.32 25.67
CA ALA A 33 3.69 22.69 26.15
C ALA A 33 2.78 23.63 25.33
N GLY A 34 2.11 23.12 24.28
CA GLY A 34 1.27 23.92 23.38
C GLY A 34 2.04 24.85 22.44
N GLN A 35 3.35 24.65 22.30
CA GLN A 35 4.23 25.46 21.44
C GLN A 35 4.28 24.93 20.00
N ARG A 36 3.78 23.72 19.77
CA ARG A 36 3.61 23.13 18.44
C ARG A 36 2.20 22.61 18.25
N SER A 37 1.75 22.67 17.00
CA SER A 37 0.48 22.11 16.58
C SER A 37 0.54 20.59 16.46
N GLU A 38 -0.64 19.96 16.48
CA GLU A 38 -0.81 18.54 16.15
C GLU A 38 -0.27 18.21 14.77
N GLN A 39 -0.50 19.09 13.78
CA GLN A 39 -0.05 18.88 12.40
C GLN A 39 1.48 18.79 12.32
N GLU A 40 2.19 19.67 13.02
CA GLU A 40 3.66 19.64 13.08
C GLU A 40 4.19 18.38 13.74
N LEU A 41 3.55 17.93 14.83
CA LEU A 41 3.92 16.67 15.50
C LEU A 41 3.71 15.47 14.55
N ARG A 42 2.56 15.39 13.89
CA ARG A 42 2.24 14.32 12.94
C ARG A 42 3.22 14.30 11.77
N ALA A 43 3.54 15.46 11.21
CA ALA A 43 4.50 15.58 10.10
C ALA A 43 5.89 15.06 10.49
N ALA A 44 6.30 15.22 11.76
CA ALA A 44 7.57 14.69 12.25
C ALA A 44 7.61 13.15 12.29
N PHE A 45 6.50 12.49 12.63
CA PHE A 45 6.42 11.02 12.64
C PHE A 45 6.07 10.41 11.29
N GLN A 46 5.46 11.17 10.37
CA GLN A 46 5.14 10.71 9.02
C GLN A 46 6.39 10.26 8.23
N ALA A 47 7.57 10.74 8.61
CA ALA A 47 8.84 10.27 8.04
C ALA A 47 9.07 8.77 8.21
N PHE A 48 8.45 8.14 9.21
CA PHE A 48 8.57 6.71 9.47
C PHE A 48 7.45 5.88 8.84
N ASP A 49 6.45 6.49 8.18
CA ASP A 49 5.42 5.80 7.38
C ASP A 49 6.02 5.35 6.03
N VAL A 50 7.11 4.57 6.08
CA VAL A 50 7.87 4.05 4.93
C VAL A 50 7.95 2.53 4.93
N GLY A 51 7.93 1.93 3.74
CA GLY A 51 7.93 0.47 3.57
C GLY A 51 9.30 -0.22 3.62
N ASP A 52 10.37 0.54 3.89
CA ASP A 52 11.77 0.09 3.83
C ASP A 52 12.05 -1.04 4.85
N THR A 53 12.41 -2.23 4.36
CA THR A 53 12.70 -3.41 5.18
C THR A 53 13.98 -3.28 6.00
N ASP A 54 14.92 -2.45 5.54
CA ASP A 54 16.29 -2.46 6.04
C ASP A 54 16.42 -1.61 7.32
N LEU A 55 15.33 -0.97 7.74
CA LEU A 55 15.26 -0.18 8.97
C LEU A 55 15.13 -1.03 10.24
N SER A 56 14.84 -2.33 10.15
CA SER A 56 14.58 -3.19 11.32
C SER A 56 15.74 -3.17 12.32
N GLU A 57 16.99 -3.34 11.85
CA GLU A 57 18.16 -3.32 12.73
C GLU A 57 18.44 -1.92 13.30
N ALA A 58 18.18 -0.87 12.51
CA ALA A 58 18.38 0.50 12.95
C ALA A 58 17.40 0.88 14.07
N PHE A 59 16.14 0.45 13.98
CA PHE A 59 15.17 0.59 15.07
C PHE A 59 15.57 -0.22 16.30
N GLY A 60 16.08 -1.45 16.13
CA GLY A 60 16.61 -2.25 17.23
C GLY A 60 17.70 -1.52 18.00
N ARG A 61 18.71 -0.99 17.28
CA ARG A 61 19.78 -0.19 17.89
C ARG A 61 19.26 1.07 18.58
N TRP A 62 18.30 1.77 17.99
CA TRP A 62 17.72 2.97 18.61
C TRP A 62 17.05 2.64 19.95
N LEU A 63 16.26 1.57 20.01
CA LEU A 63 15.62 1.14 21.26
C LEU A 63 16.61 0.65 22.32
N GLU A 64 17.72 0.02 21.91
CA GLU A 64 18.80 -0.40 22.81
C GLU A 64 19.58 0.79 23.38
N THR A 65 19.86 1.81 22.56
CA THR A 65 20.60 3.00 22.98
C THR A 65 19.73 3.96 23.80
N CYS A 66 18.47 4.15 23.41
CA CYS A 66 17.54 5.10 24.02
C CYS A 66 16.41 4.35 24.76
N VAL A 67 16.78 3.58 25.79
CA VAL A 67 15.84 2.75 26.56
C VAL A 67 14.70 3.60 27.13
N GLY A 68 13.45 3.20 26.87
CA GLY A 68 12.26 3.90 27.36
C GLY A 68 11.93 5.19 26.60
N SER A 69 12.49 5.38 25.41
CA SER A 69 12.16 6.53 24.56
C SER A 69 10.76 6.43 23.95
N TYR A 70 9.88 7.36 24.33
CA TYR A 70 8.56 7.52 23.72
C TYR A 70 8.64 7.65 22.19
N VAL A 71 9.54 8.52 21.69
CA VAL A 71 9.61 8.84 20.26
C VAL A 71 10.14 7.67 19.44
N ALA A 72 11.05 6.87 19.98
CA ALA A 72 11.54 5.66 19.33
C ALA A 72 10.42 4.61 19.18
N HIS A 73 9.60 4.42 20.21
CA HIS A 73 8.46 3.49 20.16
C HIS A 73 7.37 3.95 19.19
N VAL A 74 7.05 5.24 19.11
CA VAL A 74 6.07 5.77 18.13
C VAL A 74 6.60 5.64 16.70
N ALA A 75 7.89 5.93 16.46
CA ALA A 75 8.50 5.77 15.16
C ALA A 75 8.50 4.31 14.70
N LEU A 76 8.87 3.37 15.59
CA LEU A 76 8.80 1.94 15.33
C LEU A 76 7.37 1.49 15.02
N ALA A 77 6.39 1.92 15.84
CA ALA A 77 4.99 1.54 15.65
C ALA A 77 4.44 2.06 14.30
N THR A 78 4.80 3.27 13.91
CA THR A 78 4.46 3.86 12.60
C THR A 78 5.04 3.04 11.45
N TRP A 79 6.33 2.68 11.54
CA TRP A 79 6.98 1.84 10.53
C TRP A 79 6.35 0.45 10.43
N LEU A 80 6.11 -0.22 11.57
CA LEU A 80 5.44 -1.53 11.61
C LEU A 80 4.03 -1.47 11.02
N HIS A 81 3.25 -0.43 11.32
CA HIS A 81 1.94 -0.20 10.71
C HIS A 81 2.04 -0.05 9.19
N ARG A 82 3.04 0.69 8.70
CA ARG A 82 3.29 0.81 7.26
C ARG A 82 3.64 -0.55 6.64
N ARG A 83 4.52 -1.32 7.26
CA ARG A 83 4.89 -2.67 6.83
C ARG A 83 3.66 -3.58 6.71
N ALA A 84 2.75 -3.52 7.68
CA ALA A 84 1.49 -4.25 7.62
C ALA A 84 0.62 -3.82 6.42
N ARG A 85 0.54 -2.52 6.13
CA ARG A 85 -0.20 -1.99 4.97
C ARG A 85 0.41 -2.41 3.65
N ASP A 86 1.74 -2.41 3.54
CA ASP A 86 2.43 -2.87 2.31
C ASP A 86 2.18 -4.36 2.04
N LEU A 87 2.15 -5.19 3.09
CA LEU A 87 1.82 -6.61 2.97
C LEU A 87 0.35 -6.86 2.62
N ARG A 88 -0.56 -5.99 3.06
CA ARG A 88 -1.96 -6.00 2.63
C ARG A 88 -2.10 -5.57 1.16
N GLY A 89 -1.31 -4.58 0.76
CA GLY A 89 -1.46 -3.86 -0.50
C GLY A 89 -2.77 -3.07 -0.56
N GLY A 90 -3.21 -2.77 -1.79
CA GLY A 90 -4.52 -2.14 -2.06
C GLY A 90 -5.69 -3.12 -2.07
N ALA A 91 -5.43 -4.42 -1.87
CA ALA A 91 -6.45 -5.44 -2.02
C ALA A 91 -7.45 -5.44 -0.83
N THR A 92 -8.69 -5.82 -1.09
CA THR A 92 -9.66 -6.13 -0.03
C THR A 92 -9.22 -7.38 0.75
N SER A 93 -9.72 -7.55 1.98
CA SER A 93 -9.24 -8.59 2.90
C SER A 93 -9.38 -10.01 2.35
N ASP A 94 -10.31 -10.26 1.43
CA ASP A 94 -10.51 -11.53 0.72
C ASP A 94 -9.47 -11.78 -0.38
N LEU A 95 -8.80 -10.73 -0.86
CA LEU A 95 -7.81 -10.78 -1.94
C LEU A 95 -6.36 -10.78 -1.43
N VAL A 96 -6.11 -10.42 -0.18
CA VAL A 96 -4.77 -10.49 0.46
C VAL A 96 -4.25 -11.93 0.45
N SER A 97 -2.98 -12.13 0.08
CA SER A 97 -2.33 -13.44 0.12
C SER A 97 -2.20 -13.96 1.56
N ASP A 98 -2.06 -15.27 1.77
CA ASP A 98 -1.93 -15.82 3.12
C ASP A 98 -0.66 -15.35 3.85
N GLN A 99 0.47 -15.26 3.13
CA GLN A 99 1.68 -14.64 3.67
C GLN A 99 1.45 -13.16 3.99
N GLY A 100 0.81 -12.43 3.07
CA GLY A 100 0.43 -11.03 3.29
C GLY A 100 -0.44 -10.88 4.53
N ARG A 101 -1.42 -11.76 4.73
CA ARG A 101 -2.30 -11.77 5.91
C ARG A 101 -1.53 -12.07 7.18
N ARG A 102 -0.73 -13.13 7.23
CA ARG A 102 0.06 -13.48 8.43
C ARG A 102 1.05 -12.38 8.79
N GLY A 103 1.79 -11.87 7.80
CA GLY A 103 2.75 -10.80 8.02
C GLY A 103 2.08 -9.47 8.38
N MET A 104 0.93 -9.16 7.77
CA MET A 104 0.11 -8.00 8.16
C MET A 104 -0.32 -8.12 9.63
N LEU A 105 -0.92 -9.23 10.04
CA LEU A 105 -1.36 -9.44 11.43
C LEU A 105 -0.19 -9.39 12.41
N HIS A 106 0.94 -10.01 12.06
CA HIS A 106 2.16 -9.97 12.88
C HIS A 106 2.64 -8.53 13.10
N HIS A 107 2.78 -7.73 12.04
CA HIS A 107 3.23 -6.36 12.17
C HIS A 107 2.20 -5.43 12.82
N LEU A 108 0.89 -5.65 12.61
CA LEU A 108 -0.16 -4.90 13.34
C LEU A 108 -0.08 -5.16 14.85
N GLN A 109 0.09 -6.43 15.26
CA GLN A 109 0.25 -6.79 16.67
C GLN A 109 1.48 -6.13 17.29
N GLN A 110 2.62 -6.13 16.59
CA GLN A 110 3.83 -5.45 17.05
C GLN A 110 3.66 -3.93 17.09
N ALA A 111 3.01 -3.33 16.08
CA ALA A 111 2.75 -1.90 16.02
C ALA A 111 1.87 -1.44 17.19
N GLU A 112 0.79 -2.18 17.48
CA GLU A 112 -0.08 -1.91 18.62
C GLU A 112 0.67 -2.06 19.94
N GLY A 113 1.44 -3.14 20.12
CA GLY A 113 2.23 -3.34 21.33
C GLY A 113 3.23 -2.22 21.59
N ALA A 114 3.96 -1.78 20.56
CA ALA A 114 4.90 -0.66 20.65
C ALA A 114 4.19 0.67 20.94
N ALA A 115 3.07 0.94 20.26
CA ALA A 115 2.30 2.17 20.46
C ALA A 115 1.66 2.23 21.85
N ARG A 116 1.04 1.13 22.33
CA ARG A 116 0.46 1.06 23.68
C ARG A 116 1.52 1.13 24.78
N HIS A 117 2.74 0.64 24.54
CA HIS A 117 3.82 0.91 25.47
C HIS A 117 4.15 2.41 25.51
N ALA A 118 4.25 3.06 24.34
CA ALA A 118 4.51 4.49 24.24
C ALA A 118 3.44 5.36 24.93
N THR A 119 2.17 4.94 24.99
CA THR A 119 1.13 5.69 25.71
C THR A 119 1.39 5.80 27.22
N THR A 120 2.31 5.00 27.77
CA THR A 120 2.69 5.05 29.18
C THR A 120 3.93 5.92 29.48
N LEU A 121 4.62 6.40 28.44
CA LEU A 121 5.94 7.06 28.56
C LEU A 121 5.86 8.59 28.62
N THR A 122 4.70 9.18 28.36
CA THR A 122 4.49 10.63 28.48
C THR A 122 3.04 10.98 28.85
N SER A 123 2.80 12.21 29.33
CA SER A 123 1.48 12.69 29.75
C SER A 123 0.54 13.03 28.59
N ASN A 124 1.05 13.30 27.39
CA ASN A 124 0.22 13.53 26.20
C ASN A 124 0.69 12.72 24.98
N PRO A 125 0.47 11.41 24.97
CA PRO A 125 1.01 10.50 23.94
C PRO A 125 0.14 10.47 22.67
N LEU A 126 -0.24 11.64 22.12
CA LEU A 126 -1.15 11.72 20.97
C LEU A 126 -0.66 10.91 19.76
N GLY A 127 0.63 10.99 19.44
CA GLY A 127 1.23 10.25 18.32
C GLY A 127 1.06 8.73 18.46
N ALA A 128 1.27 8.19 19.66
CA ALA A 128 1.07 6.77 19.94
C ALA A 128 -0.40 6.35 19.76
N TRP A 129 -1.34 7.12 20.30
CA TRP A 129 -2.77 6.82 20.18
C TRP A 129 -3.28 6.86 18.73
N LEU A 130 -2.76 7.76 17.90
CA LEU A 130 -3.07 7.79 16.47
C LEU A 130 -2.62 6.50 15.78
N VAL A 131 -1.46 5.94 16.15
CA VAL A 131 -1.00 4.65 15.62
C VAL A 131 -1.92 3.50 16.09
N VAL A 132 -2.33 3.47 17.37
CA VAL A 132 -3.29 2.47 17.87
C VAL A 132 -4.60 2.52 17.07
N GLY A 133 -5.20 3.69 16.90
CA GLY A 133 -6.42 3.84 16.09
C GLY A 133 -6.22 3.42 14.63
N ASN A 134 -5.07 3.73 14.04
CA ASN A 134 -4.72 3.29 12.69
C ASN A 134 -4.53 1.76 12.57
N VAL A 135 -4.07 1.08 13.62
CA VAL A 135 -4.05 -0.38 13.69
C VAL A 135 -5.48 -0.94 13.75
N HIS A 136 -6.35 -0.38 14.59
CA HIS A 136 -7.76 -0.80 14.65
C HIS A 136 -8.51 -0.57 13.33
N ASN A 137 -8.19 0.50 12.59
CA ASN A 137 -8.70 0.71 11.23
C ASN A 137 -8.32 -0.43 10.25
N ALA A 138 -7.21 -1.13 10.49
CA ALA A 138 -6.82 -2.28 9.68
C ALA A 138 -7.56 -3.57 10.07
N TYR A 139 -8.04 -3.68 11.31
CA TYR A 139 -8.86 -4.81 11.78
C TYR A 139 -10.34 -4.67 11.37
N GLY A 140 -10.85 -3.43 11.30
CA GLY A 140 -12.23 -3.13 10.96
C GLY A 140 -13.01 -2.54 12.14
N CYS A 141 -14.21 -2.05 11.85
CA CYS A 141 -15.13 -1.45 12.81
C CYS A 141 -15.77 -2.52 13.70
N GLU A 142 -15.66 -2.34 15.02
CA GLU A 142 -16.36 -3.15 16.01
C GLU A 142 -17.41 -2.34 16.79
N VAL A 143 -17.55 -1.05 16.48
CA VAL A 143 -18.45 -0.12 17.16
C VAL A 143 -19.86 -0.24 16.59
N GLY A 144 -20.85 -0.47 17.45
CA GLY A 144 -22.26 -0.54 17.08
C GLY A 144 -22.92 0.84 16.98
N SER A 145 -24.10 0.91 16.37
CA SER A 145 -24.88 2.17 16.30
C SER A 145 -25.31 2.67 17.68
N ASP A 146 -25.63 1.75 18.60
CA ASP A 146 -26.01 2.08 19.98
C ASP A 146 -24.83 2.70 20.73
N ASP A 147 -23.61 2.21 20.50
CA ASP A 147 -22.38 2.77 21.08
C ASP A 147 -22.17 4.21 20.61
N ILE A 148 -22.34 4.49 19.31
CA ILE A 148 -22.28 5.86 18.77
C ILE A 148 -23.36 6.74 19.41
N ALA A 149 -24.60 6.27 19.49
CA ALA A 149 -25.69 7.02 20.10
C ALA A 149 -25.43 7.34 21.58
N ALA A 150 -24.82 6.40 22.32
CA ALA A 150 -24.43 6.54 23.71
C ALA A 150 -23.07 7.24 23.92
N GLN A 151 -22.37 7.63 22.85
CA GLN A 151 -21.00 8.16 22.86
C GLN A 151 -19.99 7.25 23.58
N GLN A 152 -20.20 5.93 23.47
CA GLN A 152 -19.33 4.89 24.00
C GLN A 152 -18.30 4.50 22.95
N TYR A 153 -17.22 5.28 22.86
CA TYR A 153 -16.15 5.02 21.90
C TYR A 153 -15.04 4.12 22.47
N PRO A 154 -14.26 3.45 21.60
CA PRO A 154 -13.07 2.70 22.01
C PRO A 154 -12.08 3.55 22.83
N ASP A 155 -11.31 2.89 23.69
CA ASP A 155 -10.31 3.50 24.57
C ASP A 155 -9.31 4.37 23.79
N TRP A 156 -8.82 3.86 22.67
CA TRP A 156 -7.84 4.52 21.83
C TRP A 156 -8.32 5.84 21.24
N TYR A 157 -9.63 6.07 21.18
CA TYR A 157 -10.22 7.35 20.80
C TYR A 157 -10.57 8.19 22.04
N ALA A 158 -11.25 7.60 23.03
CA ALA A 158 -11.82 8.34 24.16
C ALA A 158 -10.75 8.87 25.12
N GLU A 159 -9.69 8.10 25.40
CA GLU A 159 -8.64 8.49 26.34
C GLU A 159 -7.83 9.71 25.85
N PRO A 160 -7.22 9.71 24.66
CA PRO A 160 -6.43 10.86 24.20
C PRO A 160 -7.26 12.12 23.97
N LEU A 161 -8.57 11.99 23.71
CA LEU A 161 -9.46 13.12 23.51
C LEU A 161 -9.68 13.94 24.80
N ARG A 162 -9.50 13.33 25.97
CA ARG A 162 -9.55 14.04 27.26
C ARG A 162 -8.41 15.05 27.40
N VAL A 163 -7.25 14.73 26.83
CA VAL A 163 -6.05 15.59 26.86
C VAL A 163 -6.01 16.49 25.62
N ASN A 164 -6.54 16.04 24.49
CA ASN A 164 -6.55 16.75 23.22
C ASN A 164 -7.98 16.97 22.69
N PRO A 165 -8.83 17.73 23.39
CA PRO A 165 -10.25 17.88 23.03
C PRO A 165 -10.46 18.50 21.66
N HIS A 166 -9.49 19.26 21.14
CA HIS A 166 -9.50 19.91 19.83
C HIS A 166 -8.86 19.08 18.72
N SER A 167 -8.45 17.83 18.99
CA SER A 167 -7.75 17.02 17.98
C SER A 167 -8.64 16.65 16.80
N LEU A 168 -8.28 17.16 15.62
CA LEU A 168 -8.92 16.76 14.37
C LEU A 168 -8.43 15.38 13.92
N ALA A 169 -7.15 15.03 14.11
CA ALA A 169 -6.64 13.72 13.69
C ALA A 169 -7.34 12.57 14.41
N LEU A 170 -7.56 12.65 15.74
CA LEU A 170 -8.31 11.59 16.44
C LEU A 170 -9.71 11.39 15.85
N ARG A 171 -10.39 12.51 15.54
CA ARG A 171 -11.72 12.47 14.93
C ARG A 171 -11.71 11.92 13.51
N ARG A 172 -10.70 12.24 12.72
CA ARG A 172 -10.51 11.64 11.38
C ARG A 172 -10.21 10.15 11.50
N THR A 173 -9.36 9.73 12.42
CA THR A 173 -9.06 8.31 12.66
C THR A 173 -10.32 7.53 13.08
N MET A 174 -11.17 8.10 13.95
CA MET A 174 -12.47 7.52 14.30
C MET A 174 -13.47 7.50 13.15
N LEU A 175 -13.60 8.59 12.40
CA LEU A 175 -14.46 8.62 11.22
C LEU A 175 -14.02 7.58 10.17
N THR A 176 -12.71 7.39 10.03
CA THR A 176 -12.10 6.36 9.19
C THR A 176 -12.53 4.97 9.69
N HIS A 177 -12.44 4.69 10.99
CA HIS A 177 -12.89 3.44 11.61
C HIS A 177 -14.34 3.08 11.25
N LEU A 178 -15.22 4.08 11.17
CA LEU A 178 -16.66 3.92 10.93
C LEU A 178 -17.06 3.71 9.46
N ARG A 179 -16.11 3.56 8.54
CA ARG A 179 -16.41 3.34 7.11
C ARG A 179 -17.17 2.04 6.85
N THR A 180 -18.09 2.08 5.90
CA THR A 180 -19.01 0.98 5.57
C THR A 180 -18.28 -0.28 5.10
N GLU A 181 -17.29 -0.13 4.24
CA GLU A 181 -16.46 -1.22 3.73
C GLU A 181 -15.59 -1.91 4.81
N TRP A 182 -15.54 -1.35 6.01
CA TRP A 182 -14.82 -1.89 7.16
C TRP A 182 -15.76 -2.32 8.29
N GLY A 183 -17.06 -2.43 8.04
CA GLY A 183 -18.05 -2.91 9.01
C GLY A 183 -18.84 -1.81 9.73
N GLY A 184 -18.53 -0.53 9.47
CA GLY A 184 -19.36 0.58 9.91
C GLY A 184 -20.54 0.85 8.97
N SER A 185 -21.04 2.08 8.97
CA SER A 185 -22.17 2.50 8.14
C SER A 185 -22.18 4.01 7.89
N GLU A 186 -22.89 4.43 6.84
CA GLU A 186 -23.11 5.86 6.56
C GLU A 186 -23.82 6.55 7.72
N GLU A 187 -24.79 5.88 8.34
CA GLU A 187 -25.54 6.38 9.49
C GLU A 187 -24.64 6.61 10.71
N GLN A 188 -23.74 5.68 11.02
CA GLN A 188 -22.78 5.82 12.11
C GLN A 188 -21.81 6.98 11.86
N MET A 189 -21.27 7.10 10.63
CA MET A 189 -20.39 8.21 10.29
C MET A 189 -21.13 9.55 10.40
N LEU A 190 -22.35 9.64 9.88
CA LEU A 190 -23.16 10.85 9.94
C LEU A 190 -23.49 11.25 11.38
N ALA A 191 -23.90 10.29 12.22
CA ALA A 191 -24.18 10.52 13.63
C ALA A 191 -22.92 11.00 14.36
N PHE A 192 -21.78 10.38 14.10
CA PHE A 192 -20.50 10.77 14.68
C PHE A 192 -20.12 12.22 14.32
N VAL A 193 -20.14 12.61 13.04
CA VAL A 193 -19.78 13.97 12.62
C VAL A 193 -20.71 15.02 13.22
N ARG A 194 -22.03 14.74 13.30
CA ARG A 194 -22.99 15.61 13.99
C ARG A 194 -22.68 15.78 15.47
N GLN A 195 -22.36 14.68 16.17
CA GLN A 195 -21.95 14.75 17.58
C GLN A 195 -20.70 15.62 17.76
N GLN A 196 -19.72 15.52 16.85
CA GLN A 196 -18.52 16.35 16.91
C GLN A 196 -18.83 17.83 16.65
N GLN A 197 -19.77 18.14 15.75
CA GLN A 197 -20.25 19.50 15.52
C GLN A 197 -20.98 20.06 16.75
N ASP A 198 -21.92 19.29 17.31
CA ASP A 198 -22.75 19.70 18.44
C ASP A 198 -21.94 19.90 19.72
N ALA A 199 -20.86 19.13 19.89
CA ALA A 199 -19.92 19.30 21.00
C ALA A 199 -19.20 20.66 20.98
N GLY A 200 -19.12 21.33 19.82
CA GLY A 200 -18.53 22.66 19.69
C GLY A 200 -17.03 22.74 20.04
N LEU A 201 -16.34 21.60 20.07
CA LEU A 201 -14.92 21.53 20.42
C LEU A 201 -14.01 21.81 19.21
N LEU A 202 -14.44 21.54 17.99
CA LEU A 202 -13.64 21.87 16.80
C LEU A 202 -13.90 23.30 16.32
N GLY A 203 -12.87 23.94 15.76
CA GLY A 203 -13.03 25.19 15.02
C GLY A 203 -13.87 24.99 13.75
N GLN A 204 -14.40 26.08 13.20
CA GLN A 204 -15.26 26.02 12.01
C GLN A 204 -14.57 25.38 10.80
N THR A 205 -13.27 25.62 10.63
CA THR A 205 -12.48 25.00 9.55
C THR A 205 -12.34 23.50 9.76
N ASP A 206 -12.01 23.05 10.97
CA ASP A 206 -11.81 21.63 11.27
C ASP A 206 -13.10 20.82 11.14
N ILE A 207 -14.24 21.38 11.56
CA ILE A 207 -15.52 20.69 11.37
C ILE A 207 -15.92 20.61 9.89
N GLN A 208 -15.60 21.63 9.07
CA GLN A 208 -15.77 21.57 7.61
C GLN A 208 -14.88 20.49 6.99
N GLN A 209 -13.62 20.38 7.44
CA GLN A 209 -12.73 19.30 7.00
C GLN A 209 -13.28 17.92 7.37
N LEU A 210 -13.84 17.76 8.57
CA LEU A 210 -14.45 16.50 9.01
C LEU A 210 -15.69 16.14 8.19
N TRP A 211 -16.55 17.10 7.87
CA TRP A 211 -17.69 16.92 6.95
C TRP A 211 -17.24 16.59 5.53
N GLY A 212 -16.20 17.27 5.03
CA GLY A 212 -15.60 16.97 3.73
C GLY A 212 -15.11 15.52 3.66
N GLN A 213 -14.44 15.05 4.72
CA GLN A 213 -13.96 13.68 4.83
C GLN A 213 -15.10 12.65 4.87
N TYR A 214 -16.20 12.94 5.59
CA TYR A 214 -17.40 12.10 5.60
C TYR A 214 -17.95 11.91 4.18
N HIS A 215 -18.16 13.02 3.46
CA HIS A 215 -18.67 12.95 2.10
C HIS A 215 -17.70 12.25 1.15
N ALA A 216 -16.38 12.42 1.32
CA ALA A 216 -15.39 11.69 0.54
C ALA A 216 -15.49 10.16 0.76
N TYR A 217 -15.72 9.70 2.00
CA TYR A 217 -15.91 8.27 2.28
C TYR A 217 -17.22 7.72 1.71
N VAL A 218 -18.33 8.45 1.84
CA VAL A 218 -19.60 8.04 1.21
C VAL A 218 -19.45 7.98 -0.31
N ALA A 219 -18.82 9.00 -0.93
CA ALA A 219 -18.56 9.01 -2.36
C ALA A 219 -17.70 7.82 -2.81
N HIS A 220 -16.62 7.51 -2.07
CA HIS A 220 -15.78 6.35 -2.33
C HIS A 220 -16.57 5.05 -2.28
N TYR A 221 -17.35 4.83 -1.21
CA TYR A 221 -18.12 3.61 -1.03
C TYR A 221 -19.16 3.42 -2.16
N GLU A 222 -19.90 4.48 -2.47
CA GLU A 222 -20.92 4.45 -3.52
C GLU A 222 -20.30 4.20 -4.91
N TRP A 223 -19.12 4.73 -5.18
CA TRP A 223 -18.39 4.51 -6.43
C TRP A 223 -17.77 3.11 -6.51
N MET A 224 -17.00 2.70 -5.50
CA MET A 224 -16.15 1.52 -5.58
C MET A 224 -16.92 0.23 -5.31
N PHE A 225 -17.90 0.27 -4.40
CA PHE A 225 -18.58 -0.93 -3.91
C PHE A 225 -20.03 -1.03 -4.42
N ARG A 226 -20.79 0.07 -4.41
CA ARG A 226 -22.21 0.06 -4.82
C ARG A 226 -22.42 0.36 -6.31
N LYS A 227 -21.43 0.96 -6.98
CA LYS A 227 -21.52 1.45 -8.38
C LYS A 227 -22.69 2.43 -8.59
N ALA A 228 -23.04 3.21 -7.56
CA ALA A 228 -24.07 4.23 -7.60
C ALA A 228 -23.47 5.60 -7.96
N TYR A 229 -23.00 5.75 -9.20
CA TYR A 229 -22.20 6.90 -9.64
C TYR A 229 -22.87 8.27 -9.42
N GLY A 230 -24.20 8.37 -9.53
CA GLY A 230 -24.93 9.61 -9.28
C GLY A 230 -24.77 10.11 -7.84
N LYS A 231 -25.02 9.23 -6.86
CA LYS A 231 -24.84 9.53 -5.43
C LYS A 231 -23.36 9.76 -5.09
N ALA A 232 -22.47 8.98 -5.69
CA ALA A 232 -21.02 9.18 -5.52
C ALA A 232 -20.57 10.58 -5.97
N LEU A 233 -21.05 11.04 -7.13
CA LEU A 233 -20.71 12.36 -7.67
C LEU A 233 -21.26 13.50 -6.83
N GLU A 234 -22.49 13.36 -6.31
CA GLU A 234 -23.08 14.35 -5.39
C GLU A 234 -22.19 14.55 -4.16
N HIS A 235 -21.83 13.45 -3.48
CA HIS A 235 -20.96 13.51 -2.31
C HIS A 235 -19.54 13.98 -2.65
N ALA A 236 -18.99 13.61 -3.81
CA ALA A 236 -17.67 14.09 -4.21
C ALA A 236 -17.63 15.61 -4.44
N ARG A 237 -18.72 16.22 -4.94
CA ARG A 237 -18.86 17.68 -5.05
C ARG A 237 -18.89 18.33 -3.67
N LEU A 238 -19.75 17.83 -2.77
CA LEU A 238 -19.83 18.32 -1.39
C LEU A 238 -18.48 18.23 -0.67
N ALA A 239 -17.79 17.09 -0.82
CA ALA A 239 -16.47 16.88 -0.25
C ALA A 239 -15.45 17.92 -0.75
N ALA A 240 -15.36 18.13 -2.06
CA ALA A 240 -14.43 19.08 -2.66
C ALA A 240 -14.75 20.54 -2.32
N ASP A 241 -16.03 20.88 -2.14
CA ASP A 241 -16.48 22.24 -1.79
C ASP A 241 -16.23 22.56 -0.30
N LEU A 242 -16.32 21.56 0.58
CA LEU A 242 -15.99 21.70 2.00
C LEU A 242 -14.49 21.63 2.27
N ASN A 243 -13.76 20.80 1.51
CA ASN A 243 -12.32 20.66 1.60
C ASN A 243 -11.72 20.36 0.22
N GLU A 244 -10.97 21.31 -0.32
CA GLU A 244 -10.35 21.21 -1.64
C GLU A 244 -9.37 20.04 -1.79
N ALA A 245 -8.86 19.48 -0.68
CA ALA A 245 -8.05 18.25 -0.69
C ALA A 245 -8.79 17.07 -1.35
N HIS A 246 -10.12 17.11 -1.40
CA HIS A 246 -10.95 16.09 -2.05
C HIS A 246 -11.28 16.38 -3.52
N ALA A 247 -10.74 17.45 -4.12
CA ALA A 247 -10.93 17.76 -5.53
C ALA A 247 -10.44 16.64 -6.47
N GLU A 248 -9.47 15.84 -6.04
CA GLU A 248 -9.02 14.64 -6.76
C GLU A 248 -10.16 13.65 -7.01
N LEU A 249 -10.95 13.33 -5.98
CA LEU A 249 -12.05 12.36 -6.06
C LEU A 249 -13.13 12.84 -7.05
N LEU A 250 -13.45 14.14 -7.01
CA LEU A 250 -14.37 14.77 -7.95
C LEU A 250 -13.83 14.68 -9.39
N PHE A 251 -12.56 15.01 -9.60
CA PHE A 251 -11.92 14.90 -10.92
C PHE A 251 -11.96 13.46 -11.45
N ALA A 252 -11.65 12.48 -10.60
CA ALA A 252 -11.65 11.07 -10.97
C ALA A 252 -13.05 10.59 -11.39
N LEU A 253 -14.08 10.89 -10.60
CA LEU A 253 -15.47 10.52 -10.88
C LEU A 253 -16.02 11.16 -12.16
N LEU A 254 -15.82 12.47 -12.35
CA LEU A 254 -16.25 13.17 -13.57
C LEU A 254 -15.58 12.58 -14.82
N THR A 255 -14.32 12.17 -14.69
CA THR A 255 -13.52 11.58 -15.77
C THR A 255 -13.98 10.17 -16.12
N GLU A 256 -14.21 9.31 -15.12
CA GLU A 256 -14.72 7.96 -15.33
C GLU A 256 -16.11 7.97 -15.98
N GLN A 257 -17.00 8.86 -15.53
CA GLN A 257 -18.34 9.01 -16.06
C GLN A 257 -18.41 9.83 -17.36
N ASN A 258 -17.26 10.21 -17.93
CA ASN A 258 -17.15 10.99 -19.17
C ASN A 258 -18.01 12.27 -19.19
N HIS A 259 -18.09 13.00 -18.07
CA HIS A 259 -18.77 14.30 -18.00
C HIS A 259 -18.18 15.30 -19.01
N PRO A 260 -18.91 16.37 -19.41
CA PRO A 260 -18.41 17.37 -20.36
C PRO A 260 -17.00 17.88 -20.04
N ALA A 261 -16.18 18.06 -21.09
CA ALA A 261 -14.78 18.47 -20.93
C ALA A 261 -14.57 19.73 -20.06
N PRO A 262 -15.42 20.78 -20.12
CA PRO A 262 -15.30 21.93 -19.24
C PRO A 262 -15.42 21.58 -17.74
N GLU A 263 -16.32 20.66 -17.37
CA GLU A 263 -16.47 20.23 -15.97
C GLU A 263 -15.24 19.45 -15.50
N ARG A 264 -14.74 18.53 -16.34
CA ARG A 264 -13.52 17.76 -16.03
C ARG A 264 -12.29 18.66 -15.89
N SER A 265 -12.12 19.64 -16.80
CA SER A 265 -11.01 20.59 -16.76
C SER A 265 -11.08 21.50 -15.52
N ALA A 266 -12.28 21.98 -15.15
CA ALA A 266 -12.46 22.76 -13.92
C ALA A 266 -12.12 21.94 -12.65
N ALA A 267 -12.51 20.66 -12.60
CA ALA A 267 -12.15 19.78 -11.50
C ALA A 267 -10.64 19.47 -11.47
N LEU A 268 -10.00 19.28 -12.63
CA LEU A 268 -8.55 19.12 -12.76
C LEU A 268 -7.81 20.35 -12.24
N GLU A 269 -8.25 21.56 -12.58
CA GLU A 269 -7.61 22.80 -12.10
C GLU A 269 -7.68 22.94 -10.58
N ARG A 270 -8.83 22.60 -9.98
CA ARG A 270 -8.98 22.54 -8.51
C ARG A 270 -8.04 21.50 -7.90
N PHE A 271 -7.98 20.30 -8.49
CA PHE A 271 -7.11 19.23 -8.03
C PHE A 271 -5.63 19.61 -8.09
N LEU A 272 -5.16 20.19 -9.20
CA LEU A 272 -3.78 20.67 -9.31
C LEU A 272 -3.47 21.79 -8.31
N GLY A 273 -4.43 22.70 -8.07
CA GLY A 273 -4.29 23.74 -7.05
C GLY A 273 -4.17 23.18 -5.64
N ALA A 274 -4.95 22.15 -5.31
CA ALA A 274 -4.85 21.44 -4.04
C ALA A 274 -3.50 20.73 -3.88
N LEU A 275 -3.00 20.03 -4.91
CA LEU A 275 -1.70 19.36 -4.88
C LEU A 275 -0.52 20.32 -4.73
N GLU A 276 -0.59 21.51 -5.33
CA GLU A 276 0.48 22.51 -5.20
C GLU A 276 0.58 23.07 -3.78
N ARG A 277 -0.56 23.23 -3.09
CA ARG A 277 -0.60 23.67 -1.69
C ARG A 277 -0.29 22.55 -0.71
N HIS A 278 -0.72 21.34 -1.05
CA HIS A 278 -0.69 20.15 -0.19
C HIS A 278 -0.15 18.94 -0.95
N PRO A 279 1.14 18.93 -1.33
CA PRO A 279 1.75 17.83 -2.07
C PRO A 279 1.76 16.50 -1.29
N GLU A 280 1.59 16.56 0.04
CA GLU A 280 1.43 15.40 0.91
C GLU A 280 0.13 14.61 0.67
N ASN A 281 -0.86 15.21 0.00
CA ASN A 281 -2.15 14.56 -0.26
C ASN A 281 -2.05 13.42 -1.29
N GLY A 282 -0.93 13.28 -2.02
CA GLY A 282 -0.69 12.16 -2.92
C GLY A 282 -1.65 12.07 -4.11
N LEU A 283 -1.60 10.94 -4.84
CA LEU A 283 -2.47 10.66 -5.99
C LEU A 283 -3.31 9.40 -5.72
N TRP A 284 -4.39 9.47 -4.96
CA TRP A 284 -5.18 8.28 -4.62
C TRP A 284 -6.11 7.82 -5.74
N TYR A 285 -6.82 8.74 -6.39
CA TYR A 285 -7.86 8.45 -7.39
C TYR A 285 -7.54 9.01 -8.77
N GLY A 286 -6.76 10.09 -8.79
CA GLY A 286 -6.44 10.88 -9.96
C GLY A 286 -5.53 10.15 -10.93
N GLN A 287 -4.75 9.14 -10.49
CA GLN A 287 -3.82 8.42 -11.36
C GLN A 287 -4.52 7.85 -12.60
N ALA A 288 -5.61 7.10 -12.40
CA ALA A 288 -6.37 6.49 -13.48
C ALA A 288 -7.04 7.53 -14.37
N ALA A 289 -7.53 8.63 -13.79
CA ALA A 289 -8.15 9.72 -14.52
C ALA A 289 -7.14 10.48 -15.40
N LEU A 290 -5.95 10.76 -14.87
CA LEU A 290 -4.84 11.38 -15.60
C LEU A 290 -4.40 10.49 -16.77
N ILE A 291 -4.21 9.19 -16.53
CA ILE A 291 -3.72 8.26 -17.56
C ILE A 291 -4.78 7.99 -18.63
N GLY A 292 -6.06 7.87 -18.25
CA GLY A 292 -7.13 7.43 -19.15
C GLY A 292 -7.68 8.51 -20.10
N LYS A 293 -7.49 9.80 -19.83
CA LYS A 293 -8.11 10.91 -20.59
C LYS A 293 -7.13 12.06 -20.82
N THR A 294 -6.27 11.88 -21.82
CA THR A 294 -5.17 12.82 -22.12
C THR A 294 -5.62 14.07 -22.88
N ASP A 295 -6.84 14.08 -23.41
CA ASP A 295 -7.42 15.20 -24.19
C ASP A 295 -7.52 16.48 -23.36
N ILE A 296 -7.88 16.36 -22.08
CA ILE A 296 -8.02 17.50 -21.17
C ILE A 296 -6.70 17.90 -20.49
N LEU A 297 -5.62 17.14 -20.66
CA LEU A 297 -4.34 17.41 -19.99
C LEU A 297 -3.47 18.41 -20.73
N ALA A 298 -3.62 18.54 -22.05
CA ALA A 298 -2.73 19.37 -22.86
C ALA A 298 -2.60 20.83 -22.37
N PRO A 299 -3.69 21.51 -21.97
CA PRO A 299 -3.59 22.87 -21.43
C PRO A 299 -2.82 22.96 -20.10
N HIS A 300 -2.77 21.87 -19.33
CA HIS A 300 -2.16 21.82 -18.00
C HIS A 300 -0.83 21.04 -18.00
N ALA A 301 -0.31 20.60 -19.14
CA ALA A 301 0.79 19.65 -19.24
C ALA A 301 2.05 20.10 -18.50
N GLN A 302 2.42 21.38 -18.65
CA GLN A 302 3.59 21.95 -17.96
C GLN A 302 3.39 21.99 -16.43
N ARG A 303 2.20 22.40 -15.99
CA ARG A 303 1.84 22.47 -14.56
C ARG A 303 1.85 21.07 -13.95
N LEU A 304 1.15 20.13 -14.58
CA LEU A 304 1.10 18.73 -14.19
C LEU A 304 2.50 18.11 -14.13
N GLY A 305 3.35 18.34 -15.15
CA GLY A 305 4.72 17.84 -15.17
C GLY A 305 5.58 18.36 -14.02
N THR A 306 5.43 19.64 -13.66
CA THR A 306 6.12 20.24 -12.51
C THR A 306 5.65 19.64 -11.19
N VAL A 307 4.33 19.52 -10.99
CA VAL A 307 3.74 18.93 -9.77
C VAL A 307 4.17 17.48 -9.60
N LEU A 308 3.99 16.64 -10.62
CA LEU A 308 4.37 15.22 -10.56
C LEU A 308 5.86 15.03 -10.33
N ARG A 309 6.72 15.84 -10.96
CA ARG A 309 8.17 15.80 -10.72
C ARG A 309 8.49 16.17 -9.28
N GLY A 310 7.96 17.27 -8.77
CA GLY A 310 8.21 17.72 -7.40
C GLY A 310 7.77 16.70 -6.36
N MET A 311 6.59 16.09 -6.55
CA MET A 311 6.11 14.99 -5.70
C MET A 311 7.04 13.77 -5.76
N ALA A 312 7.47 13.36 -6.95
CA ALA A 312 8.37 12.24 -7.15
C ALA A 312 9.76 12.47 -6.52
N GLU A 313 10.34 13.66 -6.70
CA GLU A 313 11.59 14.07 -6.04
C GLU A 313 11.44 14.07 -4.51
N ALA A 314 10.27 14.47 -4.03
CA ALA A 314 9.89 14.40 -2.63
C ALA A 314 9.48 12.99 -2.17
N GLY A 315 9.63 11.99 -3.03
CA GLY A 315 9.54 10.57 -2.74
C GLY A 315 8.20 9.87 -2.96
N ASP A 316 7.26 10.53 -3.63
CA ASP A 316 6.03 9.90 -4.08
C ASP A 316 6.30 9.00 -5.32
N ALA A 317 6.32 7.69 -5.09
CA ALA A 317 6.55 6.70 -6.13
C ALA A 317 5.39 6.61 -7.15
N ASP A 318 4.17 6.93 -6.72
CA ASP A 318 3.00 6.95 -7.60
C ASP A 318 3.11 8.12 -8.58
N ALA A 319 3.55 9.29 -8.13
CA ALA A 319 3.80 10.43 -9.00
C ALA A 319 4.87 10.12 -10.07
N ALA A 320 5.96 9.43 -9.69
CA ALA A 320 6.98 8.96 -10.63
C ALA A 320 6.39 7.99 -11.67
N SER A 321 5.53 7.08 -11.23
CA SER A 321 4.85 6.10 -12.08
C SER A 321 3.87 6.76 -13.05
N VAL A 322 3.01 7.67 -12.57
CA VAL A 322 2.07 8.44 -13.41
C VAL A 322 2.82 9.25 -14.45
N LEU A 323 3.89 9.94 -14.05
CA LEU A 323 4.74 10.70 -14.96
C LEU A 323 5.32 9.79 -16.06
N GLY A 324 5.77 8.59 -15.69
CA GLY A 324 6.32 7.65 -16.65
C GLY A 324 5.31 7.08 -17.63
N VAL A 325 4.11 6.74 -17.15
CA VAL A 325 3.01 6.28 -18.02
C VAL A 325 2.56 7.39 -18.96
N LEU A 326 2.35 8.61 -18.46
CA LEU A 326 1.94 9.74 -19.31
C LEU A 326 3.01 10.09 -20.35
N ARG A 327 4.30 10.02 -20.01
CA ARG A 327 5.38 10.28 -20.97
C ARG A 327 5.37 9.29 -22.14
N GLN A 328 5.01 8.05 -21.85
CA GLN A 328 4.94 6.96 -22.82
C GLN A 328 3.66 7.02 -23.67
N ASP A 329 2.51 7.17 -23.03
CA ASP A 329 1.20 7.03 -23.69
C ASP A 329 0.71 8.36 -24.29
N ALA A 330 1.25 9.49 -23.82
CA ALA A 330 0.96 10.83 -24.32
C ALA A 330 2.24 11.67 -24.53
N PRO A 331 3.15 11.25 -25.44
CA PRO A 331 4.42 11.92 -25.67
C PRO A 331 4.26 13.39 -26.11
N GLN A 332 3.12 13.75 -26.69
CA GLN A 332 2.75 15.12 -27.08
C GLN A 332 2.65 16.09 -25.90
N LEU A 333 2.51 15.60 -24.66
CA LEU A 333 2.47 16.44 -23.46
C LEU A 333 3.85 17.03 -23.10
N GLY A 334 4.95 16.55 -23.71
CA GLY A 334 6.28 17.10 -23.48
C GLY A 334 6.80 16.94 -22.05
N LEU A 335 6.34 15.91 -21.34
CA LEU A 335 6.69 15.68 -19.94
C LEU A 335 8.18 15.32 -19.71
N PRO A 336 8.72 15.56 -18.50
CA PRO A 336 10.05 15.14 -18.07
C PRO A 336 10.42 13.68 -18.43
N ASP A 337 11.72 13.36 -18.51
CA ASP A 337 12.17 11.96 -18.47
C ASP A 337 11.90 11.37 -17.07
N PRO A 338 11.05 10.33 -16.95
CA PRO A 338 10.72 9.70 -15.67
C PRO A 338 11.83 8.78 -15.13
N ARG A 339 12.80 8.35 -15.96
CA ARG A 339 13.71 7.24 -15.62
C ARG A 339 14.48 7.43 -14.30
N PRO A 340 15.10 8.60 -14.02
CA PRO A 340 15.83 8.79 -12.75
C PRO A 340 14.92 8.64 -11.53
N LEU A 341 13.69 9.18 -11.61
CA LEU A 341 12.71 9.14 -10.53
C LEU A 341 12.17 7.72 -10.31
N LEU A 342 11.92 6.98 -11.38
CA LEU A 342 11.50 5.58 -11.29
C LEU A 342 12.60 4.69 -10.70
N ILE A 343 13.87 4.94 -11.02
CA ILE A 343 15.01 4.21 -10.44
C ILE A 343 15.05 4.44 -8.93
N GLN A 344 14.94 5.70 -8.49
CA GLN A 344 14.91 6.06 -7.08
C GLN A 344 13.71 5.44 -6.35
N ALA A 345 12.52 5.44 -6.96
CA ALA A 345 11.32 4.82 -6.40
C ALA A 345 11.48 3.30 -6.23
N ARG A 346 12.03 2.61 -7.24
CA ARG A 346 12.36 1.18 -7.16
C ARG A 346 13.37 0.90 -6.05
N GLU A 347 14.41 1.71 -5.91
CA GLU A 347 15.43 1.55 -4.86
C GLU A 347 14.86 1.71 -3.45
N ARG A 348 13.69 2.37 -3.33
CA ARG A 348 12.91 2.45 -2.08
C ARG A 348 11.87 1.32 -1.94
N GLY A 349 11.88 0.35 -2.82
CA GLY A 349 11.00 -0.82 -2.80
C GLY A 349 9.67 -0.66 -3.54
N ASP A 350 9.46 0.41 -4.34
CA ASP A 350 8.20 0.53 -5.08
C ASP A 350 8.13 -0.43 -6.28
N VAL A 351 7.20 -1.39 -6.19
CA VAL A 351 6.96 -2.43 -7.20
C VAL A 351 6.40 -1.85 -8.50
N GLY A 352 5.57 -0.80 -8.42
CA GLY A 352 4.96 -0.16 -9.59
C GLY A 352 6.01 0.47 -10.50
N ALA A 353 6.90 1.27 -9.93
CA ALA A 353 8.02 1.89 -10.61
C ALA A 353 9.00 0.85 -11.16
N ALA A 354 9.27 -0.21 -10.42
CA ALA A 354 10.15 -1.30 -10.87
C ALA A 354 9.60 -2.00 -12.11
N ASN A 355 8.30 -2.30 -12.13
CA ASN A 355 7.64 -2.88 -13.29
C ASN A 355 7.57 -1.94 -14.47
N LEU A 356 7.35 -0.64 -14.24
CA LEU A 356 7.37 0.35 -15.32
C LEU A 356 8.79 0.45 -15.93
N LEU A 357 9.85 0.36 -15.13
CA LEU A 357 11.22 0.29 -15.64
C LEU A 357 11.48 -0.96 -16.49
N VAL A 358 11.01 -2.14 -16.07
CA VAL A 358 11.09 -3.37 -16.87
C VAL A 358 10.36 -3.17 -18.20
N PHE A 359 9.16 -2.61 -18.16
CA PHE A 359 8.38 -2.30 -19.35
C PHE A 359 9.13 -1.36 -20.31
N LEU A 360 9.64 -0.22 -19.80
CA LEU A 360 10.41 0.75 -20.57
C LEU A 360 11.68 0.11 -21.14
N ALA A 361 12.36 -0.74 -20.37
CA ALA A 361 13.56 -1.45 -20.81
C ALA A 361 13.28 -2.41 -21.97
N HIS A 362 12.13 -3.12 -21.95
CA HIS A 362 11.75 -3.97 -23.08
C HIS A 362 11.42 -3.18 -24.35
N LYS A 363 10.85 -1.98 -24.21
CA LYS A 363 10.56 -1.06 -25.32
C LYS A 363 11.82 -0.41 -25.89
N ASP A 364 12.83 -0.22 -25.06
CA ASP A 364 14.10 0.33 -25.47
C ASP A 364 14.89 -0.68 -26.33
N ARG A 365 15.01 -0.39 -27.62
CA ARG A 365 15.76 -1.22 -28.58
C ARG A 365 17.27 -1.06 -28.43
N THR A 366 17.72 -0.05 -27.68
CA THR A 366 19.16 0.21 -27.47
C THR A 366 19.74 -0.63 -26.34
N LEU A 367 18.89 -1.14 -25.43
CA LEU A 367 19.34 -1.97 -24.31
C LEU A 367 19.64 -3.42 -24.74
N SER A 368 20.74 -3.96 -24.23
CA SER A 368 21.12 -5.36 -24.39
C SER A 368 20.19 -6.30 -23.60
N ALA A 369 20.21 -7.60 -23.91
CA ALA A 369 19.46 -8.60 -23.14
C ALA A 369 19.91 -8.64 -21.67
N ASP A 370 21.20 -8.42 -21.41
CA ASP A 370 21.79 -8.41 -20.07
C ASP A 370 21.27 -7.24 -19.24
N GLN A 371 21.16 -6.05 -19.84
CA GLN A 371 20.59 -4.86 -19.20
C GLN A 371 19.10 -5.05 -18.90
N LYS A 372 18.34 -5.68 -19.81
CA LYS A 372 16.92 -5.99 -19.57
C LYS A 372 16.75 -6.97 -18.41
N ARG A 373 17.57 -8.01 -18.34
CA ARG A 373 17.56 -8.96 -17.21
C ARG A 373 17.95 -8.30 -15.89
N ASP A 374 18.84 -7.29 -15.88
CA ASP A 374 19.14 -6.52 -14.67
C ASP A 374 17.91 -5.78 -14.14
N HIS A 375 17.13 -5.14 -15.02
CA HIS A 375 15.87 -4.52 -14.62
C HIS A 375 14.85 -5.54 -14.10
N VAL A 376 14.72 -6.70 -14.74
CA VAL A 376 13.80 -7.77 -14.31
C VAL A 376 14.22 -8.32 -12.95
N LEU A 377 15.51 -8.61 -12.73
CA LEU A 377 15.98 -9.11 -11.44
C LEU A 377 15.71 -8.11 -10.32
N LYS A 378 16.03 -6.83 -10.54
CA LYS A 378 15.75 -5.76 -9.57
C LYS A 378 14.24 -5.61 -9.29
N ALA A 379 13.39 -5.76 -10.30
CA ALA A 379 11.94 -5.77 -10.10
C ALA A 379 11.46 -7.00 -9.31
N ALA A 380 12.02 -8.17 -9.58
CA ALA A 380 11.75 -9.40 -8.84
C ALA A 380 12.21 -9.31 -7.37
N ASP A 381 13.27 -8.54 -7.10
CA ASP A 381 13.80 -8.33 -5.75
C ASP A 381 12.94 -7.41 -4.89
N VAL A 382 12.28 -6.42 -5.50
CA VAL A 382 11.32 -5.56 -4.79
C VAL A 382 9.93 -6.18 -4.67
N GLY A 383 9.67 -7.33 -5.30
CA GLY A 383 8.40 -8.06 -5.14
C GLY A 383 7.46 -8.05 -6.34
N SER A 384 7.94 -7.71 -7.54
CA SER A 384 7.13 -7.88 -8.76
C SER A 384 6.79 -9.35 -9.02
N GLU A 385 5.49 -9.66 -9.11
CA GLU A 385 5.00 -11.01 -9.41
C GLU A 385 5.56 -11.53 -10.74
N VAL A 386 5.48 -10.72 -11.79
CA VAL A 386 5.79 -11.17 -13.16
C VAL A 386 7.29 -11.26 -13.36
N ALA A 387 8.04 -10.31 -12.80
CA ALA A 387 9.49 -10.36 -12.85
C ALA A 387 10.01 -11.57 -12.05
N ALA A 388 9.45 -11.84 -10.86
CA ALA A 388 9.83 -13.02 -10.08
C ALA A 388 9.53 -14.33 -10.82
N TRP A 389 8.37 -14.41 -11.49
CA TRP A 389 8.04 -15.56 -12.34
C TRP A 389 9.00 -15.70 -13.52
N GLU A 390 9.39 -14.60 -14.17
CA GLU A 390 10.38 -14.61 -15.25
C GLU A 390 11.75 -15.11 -14.76
N VAL A 391 12.22 -14.61 -13.60
CA VAL A 391 13.47 -15.08 -12.99
C VAL A 391 13.40 -16.58 -12.68
N TYR A 392 12.29 -17.07 -12.13
CA TYR A 392 12.12 -18.50 -11.84
C TYR A 392 12.07 -19.36 -13.11
N SER A 393 11.28 -18.96 -14.11
CA SER A 393 11.08 -19.71 -15.34
C SER A 393 12.32 -19.72 -16.24
N SER A 394 13.13 -18.65 -16.18
CA SER A 394 14.38 -18.50 -16.93
C SER A 394 15.62 -18.58 -16.04
N PHE A 395 15.53 -19.28 -14.90
CA PHE A 395 16.54 -19.24 -13.82
C PHE A 395 17.97 -19.55 -14.28
N GLY A 396 18.15 -20.45 -15.25
CA GLY A 396 19.47 -20.77 -15.80
C GLY A 396 20.21 -19.56 -16.38
N ALA A 397 19.50 -18.63 -17.03
CA ALA A 397 20.10 -17.41 -17.58
C ALA A 397 20.46 -16.41 -16.47
N TYR A 398 19.55 -16.21 -15.51
CA TYR A 398 19.77 -15.31 -14.37
C TYR A 398 20.89 -15.82 -13.46
N ARG A 399 20.93 -17.13 -13.17
CA ARG A 399 22.04 -17.76 -12.44
C ARG A 399 23.39 -17.52 -13.10
N ARG A 400 23.49 -17.72 -14.41
CA ARG A 400 24.76 -17.51 -15.14
C ARG A 400 25.21 -16.06 -15.12
N GLN A 401 24.28 -15.11 -15.27
CA GLN A 401 24.63 -13.69 -15.32
C GLN A 401 24.93 -13.09 -13.94
N PHE A 402 24.16 -13.45 -12.91
CA PHE A 402 24.19 -12.78 -11.60
C PHE A 402 24.73 -13.65 -10.47
N GLY A 403 25.16 -14.89 -10.76
CA GLY A 403 25.73 -15.79 -9.74
C GLY A 403 24.72 -16.25 -8.68
N LEU A 404 23.44 -16.37 -9.04
CA LEU A 404 22.39 -16.78 -8.09
C LEU A 404 22.58 -18.24 -7.64
N ASP A 405 22.43 -18.50 -6.33
CA ASP A 405 22.46 -19.88 -5.81
C ASP A 405 21.18 -20.67 -6.13
N ASP A 406 21.22 -22.00 -6.03
CA ASP A 406 20.06 -22.83 -6.36
C ASP A 406 18.86 -22.60 -5.41
N ARG A 407 19.07 -22.03 -4.21
CA ARG A 407 17.97 -21.69 -3.28
C ARG A 407 17.19 -20.46 -3.77
N ALA A 408 17.86 -19.53 -4.44
CA ALA A 408 17.24 -18.33 -5.01
C ALA A 408 16.12 -18.69 -5.99
N ARG A 409 16.24 -19.83 -6.70
CA ARG A 409 15.15 -20.34 -7.56
C ARG A 409 13.84 -20.46 -6.81
N TYR A 410 13.84 -21.11 -5.65
CA TYR A 410 12.63 -21.32 -4.85
C TYR A 410 12.16 -20.03 -4.19
N ARG A 411 13.09 -19.13 -3.83
CA ARG A 411 12.75 -17.78 -3.36
C ARG A 411 11.91 -17.02 -4.39
N TYR A 412 12.30 -17.01 -5.66
CA TYR A 412 11.53 -16.32 -6.70
C TYR A 412 10.22 -17.04 -7.05
N LEU A 413 10.17 -18.37 -6.94
CA LEU A 413 8.90 -19.11 -7.06
C LEU A 413 7.90 -18.70 -5.98
N LEU A 414 8.36 -18.64 -4.73
CA LEU A 414 7.54 -18.20 -3.60
C LEU A 414 7.05 -16.76 -3.81
N ARG A 415 7.98 -15.84 -4.06
CA ARG A 415 7.65 -14.42 -4.31
C ARG A 415 6.61 -14.24 -5.42
N ALA A 416 6.76 -14.94 -6.54
CA ALA A 416 5.80 -14.87 -7.64
C ALA A 416 4.41 -15.40 -7.22
N ALA A 417 4.36 -16.55 -6.52
CA ALA A 417 3.12 -17.14 -6.06
C ALA A 417 2.38 -16.26 -5.03
N ASP A 418 3.13 -15.68 -4.10
CA ASP A 418 2.63 -14.80 -3.05
C ASP A 418 2.15 -13.46 -3.61
N ALA A 419 2.84 -12.95 -4.64
CA ALA A 419 2.49 -11.68 -5.28
C ALA A 419 1.27 -11.78 -6.22
N GLY A 420 0.88 -12.97 -6.68
CA GLY A 420 -0.34 -13.13 -7.45
C GLY A 420 -0.30 -14.13 -8.61
N ASP A 421 0.90 -14.51 -9.06
CA ASP A 421 1.05 -15.24 -10.32
C ASP A 421 0.47 -16.66 -10.22
N ASN A 422 -0.54 -16.94 -11.04
CA ASN A 422 -1.26 -18.21 -11.00
C ASN A 422 -0.46 -19.41 -11.53
N ASP A 423 0.46 -19.18 -12.48
CA ASP A 423 1.38 -20.22 -12.96
C ASP A 423 2.38 -20.57 -11.84
N ALA A 424 2.87 -19.57 -11.09
CA ALA A 424 3.72 -19.72 -9.92
C ALA A 424 3.00 -20.43 -8.76
N ARG A 425 1.78 -20.01 -8.41
CA ARG A 425 0.94 -20.69 -7.39
C ARG A 425 0.75 -22.16 -7.72
N PHE A 426 0.43 -22.46 -8.98
CA PHE A 426 0.28 -23.84 -9.44
C PHE A 426 1.58 -24.61 -9.34
N ALA A 427 2.70 -24.04 -9.80
CA ALA A 427 4.01 -24.68 -9.76
C ALA A 427 4.48 -24.94 -8.33
N LEU A 428 4.36 -23.96 -7.43
CA LEU A 428 4.69 -24.09 -6.01
C LEU A 428 3.85 -25.18 -5.34
N ALA A 429 2.54 -25.20 -5.59
CA ALA A 429 1.68 -26.26 -5.07
C ALA A 429 2.10 -27.66 -5.55
N GLN A 430 2.59 -27.81 -6.79
CA GLN A 430 3.13 -29.11 -7.23
C GLN A 430 4.42 -29.47 -6.47
N GLN A 431 5.31 -28.52 -6.22
CA GLN A 431 6.56 -28.76 -5.47
C GLN A 431 6.27 -29.20 -4.03
N LEU A 432 5.35 -28.50 -3.35
CA LEU A 432 4.92 -28.83 -1.98
C LEU A 432 4.29 -30.23 -1.92
N ARG A 433 3.38 -30.57 -2.84
CA ARG A 433 2.76 -31.91 -2.91
C ARG A 433 3.73 -33.03 -3.26
N GLY A 434 4.80 -32.69 -3.99
CA GLY A 434 5.87 -33.61 -4.31
C GLY A 434 6.84 -33.84 -3.14
N GLY A 435 6.77 -33.00 -2.09
CA GLY A 435 7.73 -33.01 -0.99
C GLY A 435 9.14 -32.59 -1.43
N PHE A 436 9.21 -31.67 -2.41
CA PHE A 436 10.46 -31.12 -2.93
C PHE A 436 10.84 -29.80 -2.25
N VAL A 437 9.87 -29.16 -1.63
CA VAL A 437 10.05 -27.94 -0.84
C VAL A 437 9.12 -27.98 0.37
N GLU A 438 9.52 -27.29 1.43
CA GLU A 438 8.69 -26.97 2.59
C GLU A 438 8.76 -25.47 2.86
N VAL A 439 7.67 -24.89 3.38
CA VAL A 439 7.66 -23.52 3.90
C VAL A 439 8.05 -23.62 5.37
N GLY A 440 9.18 -23.05 5.78
CA GLY A 440 9.50 -23.01 7.20
C GLY A 440 8.64 -22.02 7.97
N GLU A 441 8.75 -22.05 9.29
CA GLU A 441 8.05 -21.12 10.19
C GLU A 441 8.39 -19.65 9.89
N ASP A 442 9.59 -19.39 9.37
CA ASP A 442 10.07 -18.08 8.90
C ASP A 442 9.50 -17.67 7.52
N GLY A 443 8.66 -18.50 6.92
CA GLY A 443 8.10 -18.28 5.58
C GLY A 443 9.10 -18.52 4.44
N VAL A 444 10.29 -19.06 4.72
CA VAL A 444 11.30 -19.33 3.68
C VAL A 444 11.11 -20.73 3.11
N LEU A 445 11.07 -20.84 1.77
CA LEU A 445 11.09 -22.14 1.10
C LEU A 445 12.45 -22.81 1.25
N ARG A 446 12.45 -24.03 1.80
CA ARG A 446 13.63 -24.88 1.90
C ARG A 446 13.49 -26.05 0.93
N PRO A 447 14.49 -26.31 0.07
CA PRO A 447 14.49 -27.51 -0.74
C PRO A 447 14.67 -28.73 0.17
N VAL A 448 13.76 -29.69 0.06
CA VAL A 448 13.78 -30.96 0.81
C VAL A 448 13.51 -32.11 -0.15
N ASP A 449 13.80 -33.33 0.28
CA ASP A 449 13.43 -34.55 -0.46
C ASP A 449 12.77 -35.55 0.50
N THR A 450 11.64 -35.12 1.06
CA THR A 450 10.90 -35.86 2.07
C THR A 450 9.45 -36.10 1.61
N PRO A 451 8.70 -37.03 2.23
CA PRO A 451 7.25 -37.04 2.08
C PRO A 451 6.66 -35.67 2.46
N PRO A 452 5.61 -35.19 1.77
CA PRO A 452 5.06 -33.87 2.02
C PRO A 452 4.45 -33.78 3.44
N LEU A 453 4.81 -32.73 4.16
CA LEU A 453 4.22 -32.42 5.48
C LEU A 453 2.76 -32.00 5.34
N GLN A 454 1.97 -32.18 6.40
CA GLN A 454 0.55 -31.79 6.40
C GLN A 454 0.38 -30.30 6.07
N GLU A 455 1.17 -29.43 6.71
CA GLU A 455 1.15 -27.99 6.46
C GLU A 455 1.48 -27.64 4.99
N SER A 456 2.41 -28.39 4.38
CA SER A 456 2.74 -28.21 2.95
C SER A 456 1.59 -28.63 2.04
N LEU A 457 0.86 -29.70 2.39
CA LEU A 457 -0.32 -30.14 1.65
C LEU A 457 -1.49 -29.15 1.79
N ASP A 458 -1.72 -28.64 2.98
CA ASP A 458 -2.75 -27.64 3.25
C ASP A 458 -2.46 -26.35 2.48
N TYR A 459 -1.19 -25.89 2.52
CA TYR A 459 -0.79 -24.72 1.75
C TYR A 459 -0.87 -24.94 0.24
N ALA A 460 -0.46 -26.12 -0.25
CA ALA A 460 -0.62 -26.45 -1.67
C ALA A 460 -2.09 -26.48 -2.11
N ARG A 461 -3.00 -27.00 -1.27
CA ARG A 461 -4.44 -27.00 -1.53
C ARG A 461 -4.97 -25.57 -1.60
N HIS A 462 -4.54 -24.70 -0.68
CA HIS A 462 -4.87 -23.28 -0.67
C HIS A 462 -4.43 -22.59 -1.98
N LEU A 463 -3.16 -22.72 -2.37
CA LEU A 463 -2.61 -22.11 -3.59
C LEU A 463 -3.36 -22.55 -4.85
N LEU A 464 -3.71 -23.84 -4.95
CA LEU A 464 -4.51 -24.35 -6.06
C LEU A 464 -5.93 -23.80 -6.03
N GLY A 465 -6.53 -23.64 -4.85
CA GLY A 465 -7.86 -23.05 -4.68
C GLY A 465 -7.91 -21.63 -5.22
N ARG A 466 -6.94 -20.78 -4.82
CA ARG A 466 -6.78 -19.41 -5.30
C ARG A 466 -6.62 -19.34 -6.81
N ALA A 467 -5.65 -20.09 -7.36
CA ALA A 467 -5.42 -20.09 -8.80
C ALA A 467 -6.63 -20.62 -9.58
N ALA A 468 -7.34 -21.62 -9.05
CA ALA A 468 -8.55 -22.16 -9.69
C ALA A 468 -9.72 -21.18 -9.69
N ALA A 469 -9.90 -20.40 -8.62
CA ALA A 469 -10.90 -19.34 -8.51
C ALA A 469 -10.66 -18.23 -9.53
N GLU A 470 -9.40 -17.93 -9.85
CA GLU A 470 -8.99 -17.00 -10.90
C GLU A 470 -8.91 -17.65 -12.31
N GLY A 471 -9.46 -18.85 -12.48
CA GLY A 471 -9.61 -19.49 -13.79
C GLY A 471 -8.42 -20.31 -14.29
N HIS A 472 -7.40 -20.57 -13.46
CA HIS A 472 -6.23 -21.35 -13.86
C HIS A 472 -6.57 -22.84 -14.07
N LYS A 473 -6.59 -23.27 -15.34
CA LYS A 473 -7.06 -24.61 -15.76
C LYS A 473 -6.28 -25.78 -15.14
N GLY A 474 -4.96 -25.62 -14.95
CA GLY A 474 -4.13 -26.66 -14.34
C GLY A 474 -4.53 -26.92 -12.89
N ALA A 475 -4.81 -25.84 -12.15
CA ALA A 475 -5.20 -25.89 -10.75
C ALA A 475 -6.61 -26.49 -10.59
N GLN A 476 -7.56 -26.06 -11.42
CA GLN A 476 -8.91 -26.63 -11.46
C GLN A 476 -8.89 -28.15 -11.70
N ARG A 477 -8.08 -28.61 -12.66
CA ARG A 477 -7.93 -30.04 -12.94
C ARG A 477 -7.26 -30.78 -11.79
N ALA A 478 -6.24 -30.19 -11.17
CA ALA A 478 -5.54 -30.79 -10.04
C ALA A 478 -6.47 -30.99 -8.85
N LEU A 479 -7.27 -29.97 -8.49
CA LEU A 479 -8.27 -30.06 -7.42
C LEU A 479 -9.35 -31.10 -7.74
N LYS A 480 -9.94 -31.04 -8.94
CA LYS A 480 -10.99 -31.97 -9.36
C LYS A 480 -10.54 -33.45 -9.35
N LYS A 481 -9.28 -33.72 -9.68
CA LYS A 481 -8.72 -35.08 -9.72
C LYS A 481 -8.21 -35.57 -8.36
N SER A 482 -7.93 -34.68 -7.42
CA SER A 482 -7.35 -35.05 -6.12
C SER A 482 -8.47 -35.48 -5.18
N ARG A 483 -8.36 -36.70 -4.62
CA ARG A 483 -9.23 -37.18 -3.54
C ARG A 483 -8.81 -36.56 -2.21
N GLU A 484 -9.66 -36.58 -1.19
CA GLU A 484 -9.30 -36.08 0.16
C GLU A 484 -8.04 -36.74 0.72
N THR A 485 -7.82 -38.03 0.44
CA THR A 485 -6.58 -38.75 0.83
C THR A 485 -5.31 -38.21 0.17
N ALA A 486 -5.41 -37.40 -0.88
CA ALA A 486 -4.24 -36.75 -1.49
C ALA A 486 -3.78 -35.50 -0.70
N TRP A 487 -4.53 -35.12 0.34
CA TRP A 487 -4.29 -33.96 1.21
C TRP A 487 -4.00 -34.35 2.66
N ASP A 488 -3.89 -35.64 2.98
CA ASP A 488 -3.51 -36.14 4.30
C ASP A 488 -2.09 -36.70 4.23
N ALA A 489 -1.17 -36.15 5.01
CA ALA A 489 0.25 -36.52 5.01
C ALA A 489 0.51 -38.02 5.26
N LYS A 490 -0.39 -38.72 5.95
CA LYS A 490 -0.26 -40.17 6.21
C LYS A 490 -0.58 -41.01 4.98
N THR A 491 -1.34 -40.48 4.02
CA THR A 491 -1.87 -41.24 2.87
C THR A 491 -1.50 -40.63 1.52
N ALA A 492 -1.02 -39.40 1.49
CA ALA A 492 -0.63 -38.69 0.29
C ALA A 492 0.57 -39.38 -0.38
N LYS A 493 0.42 -39.69 -1.68
CA LYS A 493 1.52 -40.16 -2.52
C LYS A 493 2.25 -38.97 -3.11
N ARG A 494 3.59 -39.01 -3.08
CA ARG A 494 4.44 -38.04 -3.78
C ARG A 494 4.05 -38.00 -5.26
N ILE A 495 3.82 -36.81 -5.77
CA ILE A 495 3.59 -36.62 -7.20
C ILE A 495 4.92 -36.36 -7.90
N ALA A 496 5.10 -36.96 -9.07
CA ALA A 496 6.20 -36.56 -9.94
C ALA A 496 5.92 -35.14 -10.42
N VAL A 497 6.79 -34.20 -10.03
CA VAL A 497 6.80 -32.87 -10.65
C VAL A 497 7.50 -33.03 -11.98
N GLY A 498 6.77 -33.47 -13.00
CA GLY A 498 7.28 -33.50 -14.37
C GLY A 498 7.74 -32.09 -14.70
N GLY A 499 9.01 -31.93 -15.10
CA GLY A 499 9.69 -30.63 -15.23
C GLY A 499 8.74 -29.57 -15.75
N VAL A 500 8.15 -28.78 -14.83
CA VAL A 500 7.02 -27.89 -15.15
C VAL A 500 7.49 -26.75 -16.07
N VAL A 501 8.80 -26.61 -16.22
CA VAL A 501 9.45 -25.82 -17.24
C VAL A 501 10.37 -26.74 -18.03
N GLY A 502 9.81 -27.54 -18.95
CA GLY A 502 10.56 -27.71 -20.19
C GLY A 502 10.81 -26.30 -20.73
N GLU A 503 12.01 -26.00 -21.22
CA GLU A 503 12.37 -24.79 -21.96
C GLU A 503 11.47 -24.65 -23.20
N ARG A 504 10.16 -24.48 -23.00
CA ARG A 504 9.30 -23.86 -23.98
C ARG A 504 9.74 -22.41 -23.92
N GLU A 505 10.69 -22.08 -24.82
CA GLU A 505 10.92 -20.73 -25.28
C GLU A 505 9.59 -19.99 -25.23
N ALA A 506 9.58 -18.88 -24.51
CA ALA A 506 8.42 -18.04 -24.28
C ALA A 506 7.95 -17.34 -25.57
N SER A 507 7.85 -18.06 -26.70
CA SER A 507 7.21 -17.63 -27.93
C SER A 507 5.69 -17.75 -27.79
N ARG A 508 5.10 -17.13 -26.76
CA ARG A 508 3.67 -16.83 -26.77
C ARG A 508 3.49 -15.59 -27.65
N GLY A 509 3.14 -15.79 -28.92
CA GLY A 509 2.63 -14.77 -29.85
C GLY A 509 1.25 -14.22 -29.46
N GLY A 510 0.90 -14.23 -28.17
CA GLY A 510 -0.24 -13.50 -27.64
C GLY A 510 0.14 -12.04 -27.41
N ARG A 511 -0.85 -11.13 -27.48
CA ARG A 511 -0.66 -9.73 -27.07
C ARG A 511 0.18 -9.69 -25.80
N PRO A 512 1.24 -8.88 -25.77
CA PRO A 512 2.18 -8.98 -24.68
C PRO A 512 1.50 -8.62 -23.36
N TRP A 513 1.63 -9.52 -22.39
CA TRP A 513 0.99 -9.47 -21.08
C TRP A 513 1.16 -8.11 -20.36
N TRP A 514 2.24 -7.38 -20.65
CA TRP A 514 2.50 -6.05 -20.10
C TRP A 514 1.47 -4.98 -20.50
N GLN A 515 0.71 -5.15 -21.60
CA GLN A 515 -0.39 -4.23 -21.95
C GLN A 515 -1.59 -4.38 -21.01
N TRP A 516 -1.90 -5.61 -20.61
CA TRP A 516 -2.91 -5.89 -19.60
C TRP A 516 -2.43 -5.49 -18.22
N TRP A 517 -1.13 -5.66 -17.95
CA TRP A 517 -0.52 -5.22 -16.71
C TRP A 517 -0.57 -3.69 -16.56
N LEU A 518 -0.21 -2.89 -17.57
CA LEU A 518 -0.35 -1.42 -17.49
C LEU A 518 -1.80 -0.97 -17.16
N MET A 519 -2.79 -1.61 -17.77
CA MET A 519 -4.21 -1.38 -17.48
C MET A 519 -4.59 -1.85 -16.05
N ALA A 520 -4.04 -2.98 -15.59
CA ALA A 520 -4.27 -3.53 -14.25
C ALA A 520 -3.54 -2.74 -13.16
N SER A 521 -2.36 -2.18 -13.45
CA SER A 521 -1.55 -1.35 -12.56
C SER A 521 -2.22 -0.01 -12.30
N VAL A 522 -2.81 0.56 -13.35
CA VAL A 522 -3.72 1.70 -13.27
C VAL A 522 -4.98 1.34 -12.46
N ALA A 523 -5.52 0.12 -12.62
CA ALA A 523 -6.62 -0.36 -11.79
C ALA A 523 -6.22 -0.63 -10.33
N THR A 524 -4.97 -1.00 -10.02
CA THR A 524 -4.48 -1.09 -8.64
C THR A 524 -4.28 0.28 -7.98
N GLY A 525 -4.11 1.37 -8.74
CA GLY A 525 -4.22 2.72 -8.21
C GLY A 525 -5.60 2.95 -7.56
N LEU A 526 -6.67 2.50 -8.24
CA LEU A 526 -8.04 2.54 -7.69
C LEU A 526 -8.22 1.64 -6.45
N LEU A 527 -7.48 0.54 -6.34
CA LEU A 527 -7.50 -0.34 -5.16
C LEU A 527 -6.63 0.18 -4.00
N ARG A 528 -5.50 0.86 -4.27
CA ARG A 528 -4.63 1.47 -3.24
C ARG A 528 -5.35 2.53 -2.40
N ALA A 529 -6.34 3.23 -2.96
CA ALA A 529 -7.19 4.16 -2.22
C ALA A 529 -7.91 3.52 -1.01
N CYS A 530 -8.13 2.20 -1.01
CA CYS A 530 -8.70 1.47 0.12
C CYS A 530 -7.75 1.37 1.33
N ALA A 531 -6.45 1.67 1.17
CA ALA A 531 -5.42 1.45 2.20
C ALA A 531 -4.78 2.70 2.78
N THR A 532 -5.06 3.88 2.24
CA THR A 532 -4.23 5.08 2.48
C THR A 532 -4.94 6.29 3.01
N LEU A 533 -6.27 6.23 3.08
CA LEU A 533 -7.11 7.28 3.64
C LEU A 533 -7.02 7.45 5.16
N THR A 534 -6.10 6.74 5.83
CA THR A 534 -5.89 6.81 7.28
C THR A 534 -4.97 7.96 7.72
N ASN A 535 -4.10 8.50 6.86
CA ASN A 535 -3.13 9.55 7.26
C ASN A 535 -3.00 10.77 6.33
N GLY A 536 -3.48 10.71 5.08
CA GLY A 536 -3.21 11.71 4.03
C GLY A 536 -4.13 12.94 4.03
N GLY A 537 -4.55 13.41 5.19
CA GLY A 537 -5.34 14.62 5.33
C GLY A 537 -4.64 15.61 6.23
N GLY A 538 -3.81 16.45 5.64
CA GLY A 538 -3.39 17.74 6.21
C GLY A 538 -4.51 18.76 6.12
#